data_AF-A0A2P5YHK9-F1
#
_entry.id   AF-A0A2P5YHK9-F1
#
_cell.length_a   1.000
_cell.length_b   1.000
_cell.length_c   1.000
_cell.angle_alpha   90.00
_cell.angle_beta   90.00
_cell.angle_gamma   90.00
#
_symmetry.space_group_name_H-M   'P 1'
#
loop_
_entity.id
_entity.type
_entity.pdbx_description
1 polymer ?
#
loop_
_entity_poly.entity_id
_entity_poly.type
_entity_poly.pdbx_seq_one_letter_code
_entity_poly.pdbx_strand_id
1 'polypeptide(L)'
;METDAESVLGQQWPVRPDILGIKEKLQATANGKLAIQEAKKRLLAVRREFEDNIKETLKKQQLYEKGNNQVGVEHFPGLAEELQTTDWGKTPSSFESIAARIEKDRGKVTEVGHIAAQVLVCAAVKEMEEFSVEKLDIEMLKKWGATLNKAKELGFQVGFADNFLRKNLYAYFGYKTTLDEAKEKEV
;
A
#
# COMPACT_ATOMS: atom_id res chain seq x y z
N MET A 1 -6.51 -14.51 -26.46
CA MET A 1 -7.35 -15.42 -25.67
C MET A 1 -8.01 -14.53 -24.63
N GLU A 2 -9.22 -14.06 -24.93
CA GLU A 2 -9.97 -13.14 -24.07
C GLU A 2 -10.36 -13.88 -22.80
N THR A 3 -9.92 -13.38 -21.65
CA THR A 3 -10.40 -13.87 -20.35
C THR A 3 -11.77 -13.25 -20.11
N ASP A 4 -12.82 -14.04 -20.35
CA ASP A 4 -14.20 -13.70 -20.04
C ASP A 4 -14.34 -13.30 -18.57
N ALA A 5 -15.00 -12.16 -18.32
CA ALA A 5 -15.26 -11.67 -16.96
C ALA A 5 -16.08 -12.68 -16.12
N GLU A 6 -16.84 -13.57 -16.76
CA GLU A 6 -17.56 -14.67 -16.12
C GLU A 6 -16.62 -15.73 -15.52
N SER A 7 -15.44 -15.96 -16.11
CA SER A 7 -14.46 -16.94 -15.64
C SER A 7 -13.86 -16.55 -14.27
N VAL A 8 -13.69 -15.25 -14.03
CA VAL A 8 -13.14 -14.71 -12.78
C VAL A 8 -14.19 -14.72 -11.66
N LEU A 9 -15.47 -14.54 -12.01
CA LEU A 9 -16.57 -14.42 -11.05
C LEU A 9 -17.15 -15.77 -10.59
N GLY A 10 -16.90 -16.87 -11.32
CA GLY A 10 -17.41 -18.21 -11.00
C GLY A 10 -16.63 -18.98 -9.93
N GLN A 11 -15.48 -18.49 -9.47
CA GLN A 11 -14.68 -19.19 -8.46
C GLN A 11 -15.19 -18.91 -7.05
N GLN A 12 -15.42 -19.94 -6.23
CA GLN A 12 -15.76 -19.81 -4.81
C GLN A 12 -14.52 -19.35 -4.01
N TRP A 13 -14.70 -18.36 -3.12
CA TRP A 13 -13.64 -17.68 -2.35
C TRP A 13 -13.57 -18.24 -0.90
N PRO A 14 -12.44 -18.19 -0.17
CA PRO A 14 -12.30 -18.78 1.15
C PRO A 14 -12.87 -17.82 2.19
N VAL A 15 -13.19 -18.37 3.35
CA VAL A 15 -14.12 -17.80 4.31
C VAL A 15 -13.40 -16.81 5.23
N ARG A 16 -13.25 -15.57 4.75
CA ARG A 16 -13.20 -14.39 5.62
C ARG A 16 -14.61 -13.79 5.68
N PRO A 17 -15.35 -13.91 6.81
CA PRO A 17 -16.74 -13.45 6.89
C PRO A 17 -16.92 -11.99 6.49
N ASP A 18 -15.89 -11.17 6.68
CA ASP A 18 -15.82 -9.75 6.36
C ASP A 18 -15.63 -9.44 4.86
N ILE A 19 -15.06 -10.36 4.06
CA ILE A 19 -14.81 -10.15 2.62
C ILE A 19 -15.79 -10.93 1.74
N LEU A 20 -16.34 -12.05 2.25
CA LEU A 20 -17.33 -12.85 1.53
C LEU A 20 -18.58 -12.02 1.17
N GLY A 21 -19.08 -11.22 2.12
CA GLY A 21 -20.21 -10.33 1.87
C GLY A 21 -19.92 -9.25 0.82
N ILE A 22 -18.67 -8.77 0.72
CA ILE A 22 -18.25 -7.80 -0.31
C ILE A 22 -18.28 -8.45 -1.69
N LYS A 23 -17.75 -9.67 -1.80
CA LYS A 23 -17.74 -10.43 -3.05
C LYS A 23 -19.16 -10.73 -3.54
N GLU A 24 -20.03 -11.21 -2.65
CA GLU A 24 -21.43 -11.49 -2.98
C GLU A 24 -22.16 -10.22 -3.47
N LYS A 25 -21.90 -9.07 -2.83
CA LYS A 25 -22.46 -7.77 -3.27
C LYS A 25 -21.93 -7.33 -4.63
N LEU A 26 -20.65 -7.59 -4.94
CA LEU A 26 -20.08 -7.33 -6.28
C LEU A 26 -20.74 -8.23 -7.33
N GLN A 27 -20.84 -9.54 -7.08
CA GLN A 27 -21.48 -10.49 -7.98
C GLN A 27 -22.97 -10.16 -8.20
N ALA A 28 -23.70 -9.84 -7.14
CA ALA A 28 -25.11 -9.42 -7.23
C ALA A 28 -25.28 -8.12 -8.03
N THR A 29 -24.30 -7.21 -7.97
CA THR A 29 -24.32 -5.98 -8.76
C THR A 29 -23.99 -6.24 -10.23
N ALA A 30 -23.03 -7.13 -10.50
CA ALA A 30 -22.64 -7.51 -11.87
C ALA A 30 -23.75 -8.30 -12.59
N ASN A 31 -24.39 -9.22 -11.89
CA ASN A 31 -25.43 -10.11 -12.45
C ASN A 31 -26.82 -9.43 -12.48
N GLY A 32 -26.98 -8.31 -11.78
CA GLY A 32 -28.24 -7.58 -11.75
C GLY A 32 -28.47 -6.79 -13.04
N LYS A 33 -29.65 -6.92 -13.66
CA LYS A 33 -30.14 -5.99 -14.69
C LYS A 33 -30.48 -4.62 -14.08
N LEU A 34 -29.47 -3.91 -13.62
CA LEU A 34 -29.60 -2.63 -12.93
C LEU A 34 -29.41 -1.46 -13.89
N ALA A 35 -30.12 -0.36 -13.63
CA ALA A 35 -29.79 0.91 -14.25
C ALA A 35 -28.37 1.33 -13.84
N ILE A 36 -27.62 1.94 -14.76
CA ILE A 36 -26.20 2.33 -14.55
C ILE A 36 -26.01 3.15 -13.25
N GLN A 37 -26.93 4.06 -12.95
CA GLN A 37 -26.84 4.89 -11.74
C GLN A 37 -27.00 4.07 -10.45
N GLU A 38 -27.88 3.08 -10.46
CA GLU A 38 -28.08 2.18 -9.32
C GLU A 38 -26.87 1.24 -9.15
N ALA A 39 -26.33 0.72 -10.25
CA ALA A 39 -25.09 -0.07 -10.23
C ALA A 39 -23.92 0.76 -9.65
N LYS A 40 -23.75 2.01 -10.08
CA LYS A 40 -22.71 2.92 -9.53
C LYS A 40 -22.88 3.14 -8.03
N LYS A 41 -24.10 3.37 -7.55
CA LYS A 41 -24.40 3.58 -6.13
C LYS A 41 -24.02 2.34 -5.29
N ARG A 42 -24.35 1.14 -5.79
CA ARG A 42 -24.01 -0.13 -5.12
C ARG A 42 -22.51 -0.37 -5.11
N LEU A 43 -21.83 -0.19 -6.23
CA LEU A 43 -20.36 -0.31 -6.30
C LEU A 43 -19.65 0.67 -5.36
N LEU A 44 -20.16 1.90 -5.23
CA LEU A 44 -19.65 2.87 -4.25
C LEU A 44 -19.83 2.41 -2.80
N ALA A 45 -20.98 1.82 -2.46
CA ALA A 45 -21.23 1.29 -1.12
C ALA A 45 -20.30 0.11 -0.80
N VAL A 46 -20.16 -0.83 -1.73
CA VAL A 46 -19.28 -1.98 -1.61
C VAL A 46 -17.81 -1.56 -1.46
N ARG A 47 -17.39 -0.54 -2.24
CA ARG A 47 -16.05 0.04 -2.10
C ARG A 47 -15.82 0.61 -0.70
N ARG A 48 -16.78 1.35 -0.14
CA ARG A 48 -16.63 1.94 1.22
C ARG A 48 -16.50 0.85 2.29
N GLU A 49 -17.32 -0.18 2.20
CA GLU A 49 -17.26 -1.33 3.11
C GLU A 49 -15.91 -2.05 3.05
N PHE A 50 -15.38 -2.27 1.83
CA PHE A 50 -14.04 -2.80 1.63
C PHE A 50 -12.96 -1.91 2.23
N GLU A 51 -13.05 -0.59 2.01
CA GLU A 51 -12.11 0.38 2.59
C GLU A 51 -12.14 0.35 4.13
N ASP A 52 -13.30 0.22 4.75
CA ASP A 52 -13.45 0.19 6.20
C ASP A 52 -12.92 -1.12 6.81
N ASN A 53 -13.18 -2.28 6.17
CA ASN A 53 -12.61 -3.56 6.60
C ASN A 53 -11.07 -3.54 6.55
N ILE A 54 -10.51 -2.89 5.53
CA ILE A 54 -9.07 -2.73 5.42
C ILE A 54 -8.55 -1.79 6.50
N LYS A 55 -9.21 -0.65 6.78
CA LYS A 55 -8.82 0.23 7.90
C LYS A 55 -8.80 -0.52 9.22
N GLU A 56 -9.81 -1.33 9.52
CA GLU A 56 -9.85 -2.14 10.75
C GLU A 56 -8.73 -3.16 10.78
N THR A 57 -8.41 -3.80 9.66
CA THR A 57 -7.27 -4.72 9.56
C THR A 57 -5.95 -3.98 9.77
N LEU A 58 -5.78 -2.78 9.22
CA LEU A 58 -4.59 -1.96 9.40
C LEU A 58 -4.41 -1.49 10.85
N LYS A 59 -5.51 -1.15 11.53
CA LYS A 59 -5.50 -0.89 12.97
C LYS A 59 -5.07 -2.12 13.76
N LYS A 60 -5.63 -3.30 13.47
CA LYS A 60 -5.24 -4.57 14.12
C LYS A 60 -3.76 -4.92 13.90
N GLN A 61 -3.23 -4.59 12.72
CA GLN A 61 -1.82 -4.79 12.38
C GLN A 61 -0.91 -3.66 12.88
N GLN A 62 -1.45 -2.71 13.65
CA GLN A 62 -0.74 -1.60 14.28
C GLN A 62 0.02 -0.69 13.28
N LEU A 63 -0.36 -0.73 12.00
CA LEU A 63 0.41 -0.07 10.93
C LEU A 63 0.44 1.45 11.10
N TYR A 64 -0.63 2.01 11.68
CA TYR A 64 -0.80 3.43 11.98
C TYR A 64 -0.79 3.74 13.48
N GLU A 65 -0.31 2.82 14.33
CA GLU A 65 -0.18 3.14 15.75
C GLU A 65 0.84 4.27 15.94
N LYS A 66 0.54 5.18 16.88
CA LYS A 66 1.35 6.38 17.16
C LYS A 66 2.78 6.06 17.61
N GLY A 67 3.07 4.81 18.01
CA GLY A 67 4.41 4.32 18.34
C GLY A 67 5.12 3.58 17.20
N ASN A 68 4.45 3.35 16.07
CA ASN A 68 5.04 2.71 14.90
C ASN A 68 5.79 3.75 14.06
N ASN A 69 6.93 4.21 14.56
CA ASN A 69 7.83 5.19 13.94
C ASN A 69 9.32 4.76 14.04
N GLN A 70 9.57 3.58 14.58
CA GLN A 70 10.92 3.04 14.79
C GLN A 70 11.42 2.45 13.46
N VAL A 71 12.06 3.31 12.67
CA VAL A 71 12.73 2.90 11.44
C VAL A 71 13.97 3.76 11.20
N GLY A 72 15.01 3.13 10.69
CA GLY A 72 16.32 3.72 10.41
C GLY A 72 16.91 3.20 9.11
N VAL A 73 18.13 3.63 8.81
CA VAL A 73 18.85 3.28 7.58
C VAL A 73 19.05 1.77 7.46
N GLU A 74 19.33 1.11 8.58
CA GLU A 74 19.55 -0.32 8.72
C GLU A 74 18.35 -1.20 8.29
N HIS A 75 17.16 -0.61 8.16
CA HIS A 75 15.95 -1.32 7.74
C HIS A 75 15.79 -1.37 6.20
N PHE A 76 16.64 -0.66 5.46
CA PHE A 76 16.62 -0.59 4.01
C PHE A 76 17.92 -1.20 3.43
N PRO A 77 17.84 -2.38 2.79
CA PRO A 77 19.00 -3.02 2.19
C PRO A 77 19.71 -2.09 1.19
N GLY A 78 21.02 -1.94 1.32
CA GLY A 78 21.83 -1.11 0.43
C GLY A 78 21.85 0.39 0.77
N LEU A 79 20.98 0.87 1.67
CA LEU A 79 20.87 2.30 1.94
C LEU A 79 22.09 2.86 2.69
N ALA A 80 22.70 2.06 3.56
CA ALA A 80 23.90 2.47 4.28
C ALA A 80 25.07 2.67 3.32
N GLU A 81 25.23 1.77 2.36
CA GLU A 81 26.27 1.80 1.32
C GLU A 81 26.06 3.00 0.38
N GLU A 82 24.83 3.26 -0.05
CA GLU A 82 24.50 4.45 -0.86
C GLU A 82 24.84 5.75 -0.11
N LEU A 83 24.53 5.82 1.19
CA LEU A 83 24.82 6.99 2.02
C LEU A 83 26.31 7.21 2.29
N GLN A 84 27.13 6.16 2.36
CA GLN A 84 28.59 6.30 2.53
C GLN A 84 29.26 7.05 1.38
N THR A 85 28.69 6.95 0.17
CA THR A 85 29.21 7.62 -1.03
C THR A 85 28.54 8.96 -1.32
N THR A 86 27.54 9.35 -0.50
CA THR A 86 26.78 10.58 -0.67
C THR A 86 27.36 11.69 0.20
N ASP A 87 27.57 12.87 -0.38
CA ASP A 87 28.02 14.04 0.39
C ASP A 87 27.04 14.37 1.53
N TRP A 88 27.59 14.84 2.66
CA TRP A 88 26.77 15.23 3.81
C TRP A 88 25.73 16.29 3.44
N GLY A 89 24.49 16.08 3.88
CA GLY A 89 23.39 16.98 3.56
C GLY A 89 22.95 16.92 2.10
N LYS A 90 23.20 15.82 1.38
CA LYS A 90 22.64 15.55 0.07
C LYS A 90 21.79 14.28 0.05
N THR A 91 20.91 14.21 -0.93
CA THR A 91 20.18 12.98 -1.26
C THR A 91 21.02 12.13 -2.21
N PRO A 92 21.13 10.81 -2.02
CA PRO A 92 21.78 9.92 -2.97
C PRO A 92 21.22 10.06 -4.39
N SER A 93 22.08 9.94 -5.41
CA SER A 93 21.69 10.12 -6.81
C SER A 93 20.62 9.12 -7.28
N SER A 94 20.64 7.91 -6.72
CA SER A 94 19.62 6.86 -6.89
C SER A 94 18.21 7.32 -6.54
N PHE A 95 18.07 8.33 -5.69
CA PHE A 95 16.80 8.85 -5.19
C PHE A 95 16.43 10.22 -5.76
N GLU A 96 17.24 10.83 -6.63
CA GLU A 96 16.98 12.19 -7.15
C GLU A 96 15.60 12.34 -7.77
N SER A 97 15.17 11.36 -8.58
CA SER A 97 13.86 11.39 -9.23
C SER A 97 12.70 11.32 -8.23
N ILE A 98 12.85 10.53 -7.17
CA ILE A 98 11.84 10.38 -6.11
C ILE A 98 11.83 11.63 -5.22
N ALA A 99 13.01 12.17 -4.87
CA ALA A 99 13.14 13.40 -4.10
C ALA A 99 12.49 14.59 -4.81
N ALA A 100 12.71 14.74 -6.12
CA ALA A 100 12.05 15.78 -6.91
C ALA A 100 10.51 15.64 -6.89
N ARG A 101 9.99 14.41 -6.93
CA ARG A 101 8.55 14.14 -6.79
C ARG A 101 8.02 14.49 -5.40
N ILE A 102 8.81 14.24 -4.35
CA ILE A 102 8.49 14.61 -2.97
C ILE A 102 8.40 16.13 -2.82
N GLU A 103 9.40 16.86 -3.27
CA GLU A 103 9.42 18.33 -3.19
C GLU A 103 8.25 18.95 -3.96
N LYS A 104 7.95 18.40 -5.14
CA LYS A 104 6.79 18.81 -5.94
C LYS A 104 5.46 18.56 -5.21
N ASP A 105 5.27 17.39 -4.61
CA ASP A 105 4.06 17.05 -3.85
C ASP A 105 3.91 17.93 -2.60
N ARG A 106 5.02 18.25 -1.94
CA ARG A 106 5.07 19.14 -0.77
C ARG A 106 4.94 20.62 -1.12
N GLY A 107 5.17 20.98 -2.38
CA GLY A 107 5.20 22.38 -2.85
C GLY A 107 6.40 23.18 -2.31
N LYS A 108 7.43 22.50 -1.78
CA LYS A 108 8.64 23.16 -1.25
C LYS A 108 9.85 22.24 -1.30
N VAL A 109 11.02 22.86 -1.46
CA VAL A 109 12.34 22.21 -1.40
C VAL A 109 12.56 21.62 -0.01
N THR A 110 13.29 20.52 0.07
CA THR A 110 13.66 19.90 1.33
C THR A 110 14.83 20.63 1.97
N GLU A 111 14.57 21.18 3.16
CA GLU A 111 15.60 21.79 4.00
C GLU A 111 16.59 20.74 4.51
N VAL A 112 17.83 21.16 4.77
CA VAL A 112 18.92 20.26 5.24
C VAL A 112 18.52 19.45 6.47
N GLY A 113 17.78 20.05 7.42
CA GLY A 113 17.28 19.37 8.61
C GLY A 113 16.28 18.23 8.35
N HIS A 114 15.70 18.17 7.15
CA HIS A 114 14.74 17.14 6.74
C HIS A 114 15.32 16.12 5.75
N ILE A 115 16.58 16.22 5.35
CA ILE A 115 17.18 15.32 4.34
C ILE A 115 17.18 13.87 4.81
N ALA A 116 17.47 13.61 6.09
CA ALA A 116 17.40 12.26 6.64
C ALA A 116 16.00 11.65 6.51
N ALA A 117 14.94 12.44 6.75
CA ALA A 117 13.56 12.00 6.57
C ALA A 117 13.24 11.77 5.09
N GLN A 118 13.69 12.67 4.20
CA GLN A 118 13.52 12.53 2.76
C GLN A 118 14.15 11.23 2.25
N VAL A 119 15.40 10.95 2.65
CA VAL A 119 16.11 9.74 2.21
C VAL A 119 15.35 8.47 2.61
N LEU A 120 14.84 8.39 3.85
CA LEU A 120 14.04 7.24 4.28
C LEU A 120 12.74 7.12 3.48
N VAL A 121 12.04 8.22 3.23
CA VAL A 121 10.82 8.20 2.38
C VAL A 121 11.16 7.79 0.96
N CYS A 122 12.27 8.26 0.38
CA CYS A 122 12.72 7.82 -0.95
C CYS A 122 13.00 6.32 -1.00
N ALA A 123 13.70 5.77 0.00
CA ALA A 123 13.96 4.34 0.09
C ALA A 123 12.66 3.53 0.18
N ALA A 124 11.70 3.96 1.01
CA ALA A 124 10.40 3.31 1.11
C ALA A 124 9.60 3.39 -0.21
N VAL A 125 9.57 4.54 -0.86
CA VAL A 125 8.88 4.72 -2.16
C VAL A 125 9.52 3.85 -3.24
N LYS A 126 10.85 3.78 -3.30
CA LYS A 126 11.57 2.93 -4.25
C LYS A 126 11.18 1.46 -4.08
N GLU A 127 11.24 0.94 -2.85
CA GLU A 127 10.79 -0.43 -2.57
C GLU A 127 9.31 -0.64 -2.93
N MET A 128 8.42 0.30 -2.62
CA MET A 128 7.00 0.22 -2.99
C MET A 128 6.75 0.18 -4.51
N GLU A 129 7.63 0.79 -5.31
CA GLU A 129 7.54 0.84 -6.78
C GLU A 129 8.14 -0.41 -7.43
N GLU A 130 9.17 -1.01 -6.81
CA GLU A 130 9.92 -2.16 -7.35
C GLU A 130 9.35 -3.52 -6.93
N PHE A 131 8.50 -3.58 -5.89
CA PHE A 131 8.01 -4.85 -5.35
C PHE A 131 6.92 -5.52 -6.19
N SER A 132 7.01 -6.85 -6.29
CA SER A 132 5.94 -7.70 -6.82
C SER A 132 5.01 -8.17 -5.70
N VAL A 133 3.73 -8.36 -6.02
CA VAL A 133 2.71 -8.73 -5.02
C VAL A 133 3.01 -10.07 -4.35
N GLU A 134 3.65 -11.01 -5.05
CA GLU A 134 3.96 -12.34 -4.52
C GLU A 134 5.04 -12.30 -3.43
N LYS A 135 5.85 -11.25 -3.40
CA LYS A 135 6.93 -11.07 -2.42
C LYS A 135 6.53 -10.14 -1.27
N LEU A 136 5.36 -9.49 -1.35
CA LEU A 136 4.88 -8.61 -0.29
C LEU A 136 4.60 -9.40 1.00
N ASP A 137 5.25 -8.99 2.08
CA ASP A 137 4.93 -9.46 3.43
C ASP A 137 4.43 -8.31 4.32
N ILE A 138 3.87 -8.68 5.48
CA ILE A 138 3.29 -7.71 6.41
C ILE A 138 4.36 -6.84 7.09
N GLU A 139 5.59 -7.33 7.24
CA GLU A 139 6.68 -6.60 7.89
C GLU A 139 7.24 -5.50 6.97
N MET A 140 7.26 -5.73 5.66
CA MET A 140 7.55 -4.68 4.67
C MET A 140 6.50 -3.56 4.72
N LEU A 141 5.22 -3.93 4.77
CA LEU A 141 4.12 -2.96 4.88
C LEU A 141 4.21 -2.16 6.19
N LYS A 142 4.58 -2.80 7.30
CA LYS A 142 4.84 -2.14 8.59
C LYS A 142 6.03 -1.21 8.53
N LYS A 143 7.15 -1.63 7.93
CA LYS A 143 8.36 -0.79 7.74
C LYS A 143 8.02 0.47 6.95
N TRP A 144 7.30 0.33 5.85
CA TRP A 144 6.86 1.45 5.03
C TRP A 144 5.90 2.37 5.79
N GLY A 145 4.94 1.80 6.51
CA GLY A 145 4.05 2.55 7.41
C GLY A 145 4.81 3.35 8.46
N ALA A 146 5.80 2.72 9.12
CA ALA A 146 6.64 3.34 10.13
C ALA A 146 7.46 4.50 9.57
N THR A 147 7.96 4.35 8.35
CA THR A 147 8.70 5.39 7.62
C THR A 147 7.86 6.61 7.37
N LEU A 148 6.64 6.42 6.86
CA LEU A 148 5.73 7.54 6.60
C LEU A 148 5.22 8.18 7.90
N ASN A 149 5.01 7.40 8.96
CA ASN A 149 4.62 7.94 10.27
C ASN A 149 5.74 8.80 10.89
N LYS A 150 6.98 8.29 10.89
CA LYS A 150 8.16 9.04 11.36
C LYS A 150 8.33 10.35 10.58
N ALA A 151 8.16 10.30 9.26
CA ALA A 151 8.22 11.50 8.44
C ALA A 151 7.12 12.52 8.81
N LYS A 152 5.88 12.07 9.05
CA LYS A 152 4.77 12.93 9.50
C LYS A 152 5.03 13.59 10.85
N GLU A 153 5.62 12.88 11.81
CA GLU A 153 5.99 13.45 13.11
C GLU A 153 7.01 14.60 12.98
N LEU A 154 7.85 14.56 11.96
CA LEU A 154 8.81 15.60 11.63
C LEU A 154 8.22 16.69 10.72
N GLY A 155 6.90 16.71 10.46
CA GLY A 155 6.27 17.64 9.52
C GLY A 155 6.64 17.40 8.05
N PHE A 156 7.14 16.20 7.73
CA PHE A 156 7.54 15.76 6.40
C PHE A 156 6.48 14.83 5.79
N GLN A 157 5.27 15.33 5.59
CA GLN A 157 4.20 14.56 4.95
C GLN A 157 4.35 14.51 3.42
N VAL A 158 4.10 13.34 2.82
CA VAL A 158 4.15 13.10 1.37
C VAL A 158 2.89 12.34 0.95
N GLY A 159 1.95 13.02 0.30
CA GLY A 159 0.63 12.50 -0.01
C GLY A 159 0.64 11.37 -1.03
N PHE A 160 1.52 11.44 -2.04
CA PHE A 160 1.60 10.34 -3.02
C PHE A 160 2.20 9.06 -2.42
N ALA A 161 3.10 9.17 -1.43
CA ALA A 161 3.67 8.00 -0.75
C ALA A 161 2.62 7.28 0.10
N ASP A 162 1.73 8.03 0.77
CA ASP A 162 0.55 7.46 1.46
C ASP A 162 -0.35 6.67 0.49
N ASN A 163 -0.48 7.14 -0.76
CA ASN A 163 -1.24 6.43 -1.79
C ASN A 163 -0.55 5.14 -2.25
N PHE A 164 0.78 5.12 -2.38
CA PHE A 164 1.51 3.89 -2.70
C PHE A 164 1.39 2.85 -1.60
N LEU A 165 1.55 3.24 -0.33
CA LEU A 165 1.36 2.34 0.80
C LEU A 165 -0.06 1.74 0.77
N ARG A 166 -1.08 2.57 0.57
CA ARG A 166 -2.48 2.12 0.48
C ARG A 166 -2.70 1.12 -0.66
N LYS A 167 -2.14 1.38 -1.85
CA LYS A 167 -2.23 0.47 -2.99
C LYS A 167 -1.57 -0.87 -2.70
N ASN A 168 -0.37 -0.85 -2.12
CA ASN A 168 0.37 -2.08 -1.76
C ASN A 168 -0.35 -2.88 -0.67
N LEU A 169 -0.99 -2.21 0.30
CA LEU A 169 -1.86 -2.87 1.29
C LEU A 169 -3.05 -3.57 0.62
N TYR A 170 -3.71 -2.91 -0.34
CA TYR A 170 -4.79 -3.52 -1.10
C TYR A 170 -4.33 -4.73 -1.91
N ALA A 171 -3.16 -4.63 -2.55
CA ALA A 171 -2.57 -5.74 -3.30
C ALA A 171 -2.25 -6.93 -2.39
N TYR A 172 -1.62 -6.69 -1.23
CA TYR A 172 -1.31 -7.72 -0.24
C TYR A 172 -2.55 -8.47 0.26
N PHE A 173 -3.59 -7.73 0.67
CA PHE A 173 -4.82 -8.37 1.18
C PHE A 173 -5.59 -9.09 0.07
N GLY A 174 -5.61 -8.54 -1.15
CA GLY A 174 -6.18 -9.22 -2.31
C GLY A 174 -5.47 -10.53 -2.59
N TYR A 175 -4.14 -10.50 -2.73
CA TYR A 175 -3.32 -11.68 -3.03
C TYR A 175 -3.41 -12.76 -1.95
N LYS A 176 -3.31 -12.38 -0.67
CA LYS A 176 -3.43 -13.33 0.44
C LYS A 176 -4.79 -14.04 0.44
N THR A 177 -5.86 -13.30 0.18
CA THR A 177 -7.21 -13.87 0.07
C THR A 177 -7.26 -14.91 -1.05
N THR A 178 -6.67 -14.63 -2.22
CA THR A 178 -6.64 -15.58 -3.35
C THR A 178 -5.72 -16.79 -3.14
N LEU A 179 -4.70 -16.69 -2.29
CA LEU A 179 -3.76 -17.78 -2.05
C LEU A 179 -4.29 -18.78 -1.00
N ASP A 180 -4.99 -18.29 0.02
CA ASP A 180 -5.71 -19.13 0.99
C ASP A 180 -6.82 -19.94 0.28
N GLU A 181 -7.43 -19.35 -0.75
CA GLU A 181 -8.47 -19.90 -1.62
C GLU A 181 -8.00 -21.10 -2.46
N ALA A 182 -6.79 -21.01 -3.00
CA ALA A 182 -6.18 -22.07 -3.80
C ALA A 182 -5.85 -23.29 -2.94
N LYS A 183 -5.36 -23.06 -1.71
CA LYS A 183 -5.02 -24.12 -0.75
C LYS A 183 -6.25 -24.87 -0.24
N GLU A 184 -7.37 -24.20 -0.01
CA GLU A 184 -8.62 -24.85 0.41
C GLU A 184 -9.25 -25.72 -0.70
N LYS A 185 -8.93 -25.49 -1.97
CA LYS A 185 -9.42 -26.29 -3.11
C LYS A 185 -8.57 -27.53 -3.41
N GLU A 186 -7.39 -27.65 -2.80
CA GLU A 186 -6.49 -28.81 -2.93
C GLU A 186 -6.70 -29.86 -1.82
N VAL A 187 -7.58 -29.60 -0.85
CA VAL A 187 -7.96 -30.51 0.27
C VAL A 187 -9.35 -31.09 0.02
#